data_AF-A0A9D5WHA8-F1
#
_entry.id   AF-A0A9D5WHA8-F1
#
_cell.length_a   1.000
_cell.length_b   1.000
_cell.length_c   1.000
_cell.angle_alpha   90.00
_cell.angle_beta   90.00
_cell.angle_gamma   90.00
#
_symmetry.space_group_name_H-M   'P 1'
#
loop_
_entity.id
_entity.type
_entity.pdbx_description
1 polymer ?
#
loop_
_entity_poly.entity_id
_entity_poly.type
_entity_poly.pdbx_seq_one_letter_code
_entity_poly.pdbx_strand_id
1 'polypeptide(L)'
;TNAIESYFGQLRYDYDNRYYLSASLRRDGSSRFAEGNRWGTFGSVGAAWIASRESFLSSASWINNLKFKASYGVLGNQDLSLGYSSYTPDYYLYTDLYDLTDAQGEPSFSFYSKGNPNLSWELSHTFNIGLESRLLDRLEFNLDFFIKKTSNMLFNAQTPPSLGYSKLPVNDGELSNRGLELELRYEAIKSKNVELTINANGGYYANRIDRMSKDPATDAPKHYEIQGSYAYKQGHSLRDFYLRSWRGVNDKGLPQWKSYTQKVDGKDVYVTDLEKYLQDGGDVSKLTEGVTTDYSSAVREFVGKSAIPNFVGGFGFDLRVQRFRLSTSFTYGLGGYGLDLAYAGLMKSGARIGETNYHKDILNSWTPENKGSDLPILASDQTELRYVSNASTRFLTSRSFLNLTNARISYDVPKALLERAGIGSATVYLSGDNLFLLTARRGYASMSSTTGSSSAQRYLPVSSIVAGVQLHF
;
A
#
# COMPACT_ATOMS: atom_id res chain seq x y z
N THR A 1 -0.07 -6.91 -30.66
CA THR A 1 1.21 -6.47 -30.08
C THR A 1 1.18 -4.95 -30.01
N ASN A 2 1.81 -4.35 -29.00
CA ASN A 2 2.03 -2.91 -28.94
C ASN A 2 3.50 -2.59 -29.27
N ALA A 3 3.76 -1.36 -29.69
CA ALA A 3 5.09 -0.84 -29.96
C ALA A 3 5.28 0.51 -29.27
N ILE A 4 6.53 0.82 -28.92
CA ILE A 4 6.95 2.11 -28.40
C ILE A 4 8.13 2.63 -29.21
N GLU A 5 8.09 3.90 -29.56
CA GLU A 5 9.18 4.62 -30.22
C GLU A 5 9.61 5.77 -29.30
N SER A 6 10.93 5.95 -29.12
CA SER A 6 11.45 6.86 -28.11
C SER A 6 12.68 7.62 -28.58
N TYR A 7 12.68 8.93 -28.38
CA TYR A 7 13.83 9.81 -28.57
C TYR A 7 14.18 10.46 -27.24
N PHE A 8 15.44 10.45 -26.83
CA PHE A 8 15.85 11.02 -25.55
C PHE A 8 17.23 11.66 -25.61
N GLY A 9 17.45 12.61 -24.71
CA GLY A 9 18.73 13.29 -24.51
C GLY A 9 18.93 13.64 -23.04
N GLN A 10 20.18 13.70 -22.62
CA GLN A 10 20.56 14.09 -21.27
C GLN A 10 21.76 15.03 -21.31
N LEU A 11 21.71 16.08 -20.49
CA LEU A 11 22.80 16.99 -20.23
C LEU A 11 23.20 16.88 -18.75
N ARG A 12 24.49 16.80 -18.49
CA ARG A 12 25.07 16.86 -17.14
C ARG A 12 26.21 17.85 -17.15
N TYR A 13 26.27 18.68 -16.12
CA TYR A 13 27.31 19.66 -15.92
C TYR A 13 27.80 19.57 -14.48
N ASP A 14 29.11 19.58 -14.31
CA ASP A 14 29.79 19.67 -13.03
C ASP A 14 30.67 20.92 -13.05
N TYR A 15 30.58 21.72 -12.00
CA TYR A 15 31.49 22.83 -11.77
C TYR A 15 32.27 22.60 -10.47
N ASP A 16 33.57 22.39 -10.66
CA ASP A 16 34.57 22.25 -9.59
C ASP A 16 34.25 21.15 -8.57
N ASN A 17 33.53 20.10 -9.00
CA ASN A 17 33.00 19.05 -8.13
C ASN A 17 32.06 19.56 -7.01
N ARG A 18 31.54 20.80 -7.09
CA ARG A 18 30.69 21.42 -6.05
C ARG A 18 29.24 21.54 -6.50
N TYR A 19 29.03 21.97 -7.73
CA TYR A 19 27.70 22.25 -8.28
C TYR A 19 27.45 21.33 -9.46
N TYR A 20 26.43 20.49 -9.31
CA TYR A 20 26.01 19.54 -10.32
C TYR A 20 24.67 19.99 -10.86
N LEU A 21 24.55 20.06 -12.17
CA LEU A 21 23.29 20.27 -12.87
C LEU A 21 23.03 19.09 -13.79
N SER A 22 21.78 18.65 -13.84
CA SER A 22 21.33 17.60 -14.73
C SER A 22 20.00 18.00 -15.35
N ALA A 23 19.87 17.75 -16.65
CA ALA A 23 18.62 17.90 -17.37
C ALA A 23 18.43 16.71 -18.30
N SER A 24 17.20 16.24 -18.46
CA SER A 24 16.86 15.22 -19.44
C SER A 24 15.55 15.55 -20.12
N LEU A 25 15.43 15.17 -21.39
CA LEU A 25 14.23 15.32 -22.19
C LEU A 25 14.03 14.04 -23.00
N ARG A 26 12.78 13.59 -23.10
CA ARG A 26 12.38 12.39 -23.82
C ARG A 26 11.03 12.62 -24.50
N ARG A 27 10.88 12.09 -25.71
CA ARG A 27 9.66 12.09 -26.51
C ARG A 27 9.32 10.65 -26.84
N ASP A 28 8.20 10.16 -26.32
CA ASP A 28 7.76 8.77 -26.45
C ASP A 28 6.45 8.66 -27.21
N GLY A 29 6.41 7.78 -28.20
CA GLY A 29 5.25 7.44 -29.01
C GLY A 29 4.78 6.04 -28.69
N SER A 30 3.53 5.87 -28.27
CA SER A 30 2.93 4.56 -28.01
C SER A 30 1.87 4.20 -29.05
N SER A 31 1.91 2.97 -29.55
CA SER A 31 0.86 2.43 -30.41
C SER A 31 -0.45 2.08 -29.67
N ARG A 32 -0.47 2.12 -28.33
CA ARG A 32 -1.67 1.82 -27.51
C ARG A 32 -2.72 2.92 -27.60
N PHE A 33 -2.29 4.15 -27.86
CA PHE A 33 -3.17 5.31 -28.04
C PHE A 33 -3.54 5.51 -29.51
N ALA A 34 -4.69 6.17 -29.74
CA ALA A 34 -5.13 6.53 -31.08
C ALA A 34 -4.15 7.51 -31.75
N GLU A 35 -4.22 7.59 -33.07
CA GLU A 35 -3.52 8.62 -33.83
C GLU A 35 -3.86 10.02 -33.31
N GLY A 36 -2.88 10.91 -33.25
CA GLY A 36 -2.98 12.23 -32.59
C GLY A 36 -2.58 12.23 -31.11
N ASN A 37 -2.81 11.14 -30.37
CA ASN A 37 -2.53 11.07 -28.92
C ASN A 37 -1.30 10.22 -28.55
N ARG A 38 -0.67 9.57 -29.54
CA ARG A 38 0.44 8.62 -29.33
C ARG A 38 1.64 9.20 -28.60
N TRP A 39 1.96 10.47 -28.85
CA TRP A 39 3.23 11.04 -28.48
C TRP A 39 3.17 11.94 -27.23
N GLY A 40 3.95 11.61 -26.20
CA GLY A 40 4.14 12.38 -24.96
C GLY A 40 5.57 12.92 -24.82
N THR A 41 5.72 14.11 -24.22
CA THR A 41 7.03 14.73 -23.95
C THR A 41 7.26 14.82 -22.45
N PHE A 42 8.39 14.30 -22.00
CA PHE A 42 8.72 14.10 -20.60
C PHE A 42 10.14 14.58 -20.35
N GLY A 43 10.41 15.12 -19.17
CA GLY A 43 11.73 15.64 -18.87
C GLY A 43 11.94 15.85 -17.39
N SER A 44 13.18 16.08 -17.03
CA SER A 44 13.57 16.38 -15.66
C SER A 44 14.70 17.39 -15.62
N VAL A 45 14.74 18.15 -14.53
CA VAL A 45 15.85 19.02 -14.17
C VAL A 45 16.18 18.79 -12.71
N GLY A 46 17.46 18.77 -12.39
CA GLY A 46 17.93 18.57 -11.03
C GLY A 46 19.26 19.26 -10.79
N ALA A 47 19.45 19.71 -9.55
CA ALA A 47 20.67 20.34 -9.09
C ALA A 47 21.14 19.66 -7.80
N ALA A 48 22.45 19.56 -7.62
CA ALA A 48 23.05 19.18 -6.35
C ALA A 48 24.22 20.10 -6.01
N TRP A 49 24.34 20.41 -4.73
CA TRP A 49 25.39 21.26 -4.16
C TRP A 49 26.11 20.51 -3.05
N ILE A 50 27.41 20.26 -3.23
CA ILE A 50 28.28 19.68 -2.21
C ILE A 50 28.84 20.80 -1.35
N ALA A 51 28.06 21.22 -0.35
CA ALA A 51 28.42 22.29 0.57
C ALA A 51 29.73 22.03 1.32
N SER A 52 30.06 20.76 1.63
CA SER A 52 31.32 20.41 2.33
C SER A 52 32.59 20.72 1.53
N ARG A 53 32.48 21.07 0.25
CA ARG A 53 33.61 21.54 -0.57
C ARG A 53 33.78 23.05 -0.57
N GLU A 54 32.95 23.79 0.14
CA GLU A 54 33.06 25.24 0.24
C GLU A 54 34.07 25.66 1.30
N SER A 55 34.76 26.78 1.04
CA SER A 55 35.79 27.31 1.95
C SER A 55 35.25 27.64 3.34
N PHE A 56 33.98 28.06 3.45
CA PHE A 56 33.36 28.39 4.73
C PHE A 56 33.08 27.16 5.62
N LEU A 57 33.06 25.94 5.05
CA LEU A 57 32.94 24.69 5.81
C LEU A 57 34.28 23.95 5.98
N SER A 58 35.37 24.49 5.43
CA SER A 58 36.70 23.85 5.50
C SER A 58 37.23 23.65 6.92
N SER A 59 36.82 24.46 7.88
CA SER A 59 37.20 24.33 9.30
C SER A 59 36.36 23.30 10.06
N ALA A 60 35.24 22.84 9.50
CA ALA A 60 34.34 21.87 10.14
C ALA A 60 34.78 20.43 9.85
N SER A 61 35.89 20.00 10.45
CA SER A 61 36.48 18.66 10.26
C SER A 61 35.56 17.48 10.63
N TRP A 62 34.49 17.74 11.38
CA TRP A 62 33.47 16.75 11.72
C TRP A 62 32.48 16.48 10.57
N ILE A 63 32.50 17.27 9.48
CA ILE A 63 31.68 17.09 8.28
C ILE A 63 32.58 16.56 7.16
N ASN A 64 32.43 15.28 6.79
CA ASN A 64 33.21 14.68 5.71
C ASN A 64 32.54 14.92 4.36
N ASN A 65 31.22 14.83 4.31
CA ASN A 65 30.43 15.14 3.13
C ASN A 65 29.10 15.77 3.55
N LEU A 66 28.70 16.81 2.84
CA LEU A 66 27.39 17.44 2.98
C LEU A 66 26.91 17.87 1.61
N LYS A 67 25.86 17.20 1.12
CA LYS A 67 25.28 17.43 -0.19
C LYS A 67 23.79 17.70 -0.07
N PHE A 68 23.36 18.79 -0.69
CA PHE A 68 21.95 19.11 -0.89
C PHE A 68 21.57 18.79 -2.33
N LYS A 69 20.40 18.23 -2.55
CA LYS A 69 19.90 17.91 -3.90
C LYS A 69 18.43 18.33 -4.03
N ALA A 70 18.05 18.78 -5.21
CA ALA A 70 16.66 19.02 -5.58
C ALA A 70 16.44 18.61 -7.03
N SER A 71 15.27 18.06 -7.33
CA SER A 71 14.89 17.71 -8.70
C SER A 71 13.40 17.86 -8.93
N TYR A 72 13.04 18.18 -10.17
CA TYR A 72 11.69 18.12 -10.67
C TYR A 72 11.67 17.33 -11.98
N GLY A 73 10.74 16.41 -12.11
CA GLY A 73 10.60 15.61 -13.33
C GLY A 73 9.16 15.24 -13.62
N VAL A 74 8.87 15.05 -14.90
CA VAL A 74 7.59 14.56 -15.40
C VAL A 74 7.83 13.23 -16.09
N LEU A 75 7.06 12.21 -15.73
CA LEU A 75 7.08 10.90 -16.37
C LEU A 75 5.69 10.57 -16.95
N GLY A 76 5.68 9.90 -18.09
CA GLY A 76 4.47 9.37 -18.72
C GLY A 76 4.25 7.91 -18.39
N ASN A 77 3.01 7.55 -18.08
CA ASN A 77 2.53 6.18 -18.00
C ASN A 77 1.50 5.91 -19.12
N GLN A 78 1.58 4.74 -19.74
CA GLN A 78 0.66 4.28 -20.78
C GLN A 78 -0.08 2.98 -20.39
N ASP A 79 0.26 2.40 -19.23
CA ASP A 79 -0.18 1.08 -18.86
C ASP A 79 -1.60 1.15 -18.30
N LEU A 80 -2.50 0.44 -18.98
CA LEU A 80 -3.88 0.26 -18.58
C LEU A 80 -4.36 -1.11 -19.05
N SER A 81 -4.70 -1.99 -18.11
CA SER A 81 -5.45 -3.20 -18.45
C SER A 81 -6.94 -2.86 -18.55
N LEU A 82 -7.60 -3.23 -19.65
CA LEU A 82 -9.05 -3.06 -19.81
C LEU A 82 -9.86 -3.98 -18.87
N GLY A 83 -9.27 -5.09 -18.43
CA GLY A 83 -9.76 -5.88 -17.29
C GLY A 83 -11.18 -6.45 -17.45
N TYR A 84 -11.59 -6.82 -18.66
CA TYR A 84 -12.84 -7.57 -18.91
C TYR A 84 -12.63 -9.09 -18.74
N SER A 85 -11.46 -9.62 -19.09
CA SER A 85 -11.01 -10.98 -18.82
C SER A 85 -9.48 -11.06 -18.74
N SER A 86 -8.94 -12.22 -18.33
CA SER A 86 -7.48 -12.48 -18.35
C SER A 86 -6.85 -12.46 -19.75
N TYR A 87 -7.67 -12.51 -20.81
CA TYR A 87 -7.23 -12.56 -22.19
C TYR A 87 -7.59 -11.29 -22.98
N THR A 88 -8.14 -10.26 -22.32
CA THR A 88 -8.57 -9.03 -22.99
C THR A 88 -7.37 -8.32 -23.61
N PRO A 89 -7.33 -8.17 -24.96
CA PRO A 89 -6.26 -7.44 -25.60
C PRO A 89 -6.30 -5.98 -25.15
N ASP A 90 -5.19 -5.48 -24.64
CA ASP A 90 -5.04 -4.10 -24.18
C ASP A 90 -4.08 -3.30 -25.09
N TYR A 91 -3.76 -3.85 -26.26
CA TYR A 91 -2.87 -3.24 -27.25
C TYR A 91 -3.50 -2.05 -28.00
N TYR A 92 -4.84 -1.96 -28.03
CA TYR A 92 -5.60 -0.92 -28.75
C TYR A 92 -6.65 -0.31 -27.83
N LEU A 93 -6.21 0.49 -26.85
CA LEU A 93 -7.09 1.08 -25.84
C LEU A 93 -8.18 2.01 -26.44
N TYR A 94 -8.03 2.37 -27.72
CA TYR A 94 -8.94 3.24 -28.45
C TYR A 94 -10.03 2.52 -29.25
N THR A 95 -9.95 1.20 -29.41
CA THR A 95 -10.85 0.44 -30.29
C THR A 95 -11.86 -0.36 -29.49
N ASP A 96 -13.12 -0.31 -29.89
CA ASP A 96 -14.15 -1.20 -29.37
C ASP A 96 -13.94 -2.61 -29.88
N LEU A 97 -13.96 -3.59 -28.97
CA LEU A 97 -13.92 -5.00 -29.31
C LEU A 97 -15.27 -5.63 -29.00
N TYR A 98 -15.69 -6.58 -29.84
CA TYR A 98 -16.97 -7.24 -29.75
C TYR A 98 -16.80 -8.76 -29.70
N ASP A 99 -17.67 -9.41 -28.93
CA ASP A 99 -17.90 -10.84 -29.00
C ASP A 99 -19.06 -11.12 -29.96
N LEU A 100 -18.90 -12.18 -30.76
CA LEU A 100 -20.00 -12.80 -31.47
C LEU A 100 -20.74 -13.74 -30.51
N THR A 101 -22.03 -13.47 -30.32
CA THR A 101 -22.92 -14.25 -29.46
C THR A 101 -24.10 -14.76 -30.26
N ASP A 102 -24.71 -15.87 -29.83
CA ASP A 102 -25.96 -16.36 -30.39
C ASP A 102 -27.14 -15.73 -29.64
N ALA A 103 -28.07 -15.13 -30.38
CA ALA A 103 -29.33 -14.65 -29.86
C ALA A 103 -30.49 -15.38 -30.55
N GLN A 104 -30.83 -16.56 -30.05
CA GLN A 104 -31.92 -17.40 -30.55
C GLN A 104 -31.67 -17.93 -31.97
N GLY A 105 -30.46 -18.40 -32.25
CA GLY A 105 -30.06 -18.94 -33.56
C GLY A 105 -29.60 -17.89 -34.56
N GLU A 106 -29.60 -16.61 -34.19
CA GLU A 106 -29.11 -15.50 -35.02
C GLU A 106 -27.81 -14.91 -34.45
N PRO A 107 -26.86 -14.50 -35.31
CA PRO A 107 -25.65 -13.84 -34.87
C PRO A 107 -25.95 -12.48 -34.25
N SER A 108 -25.41 -12.24 -33.07
CA SER A 108 -25.50 -11.00 -32.31
C SER A 108 -24.10 -10.53 -31.89
N PHE A 109 -23.96 -9.23 -31.65
CA PHE A 109 -22.74 -8.62 -31.16
C PHE A 109 -22.94 -8.05 -29.77
N SER A 110 -22.05 -8.38 -28.85
CA SER A 110 -21.96 -7.74 -27.54
C SER A 110 -20.58 -7.12 -27.36
N PHE A 111 -20.47 -6.03 -26.59
CA PHE A 111 -19.16 -5.47 -26.28
C PHE A 111 -18.33 -6.47 -25.47
N TYR A 112 -17.17 -6.83 -26.01
CA TYR A 112 -16.13 -7.53 -25.26
C TYR A 112 -15.36 -6.52 -24.40
N SER A 113 -14.97 -5.38 -24.99
CA SER A 113 -14.35 -4.26 -24.28
C SER A 113 -14.60 -2.95 -24.99
N LYS A 114 -14.82 -1.87 -24.23
CA LYS A 114 -14.97 -0.53 -24.78
C LYS A 114 -13.61 0.15 -24.94
N GLY A 115 -13.36 0.75 -26.10
CA GLY A 115 -12.21 1.59 -26.37
C GLY A 115 -12.54 3.08 -26.21
N ASN A 116 -11.50 3.89 -26.04
CA ASN A 116 -11.60 5.35 -25.98
C ASN A 116 -10.46 6.01 -26.80
N PRO A 117 -10.77 6.62 -27.96
CA PRO A 117 -9.77 7.24 -28.82
C PRO A 117 -9.16 8.51 -28.26
N ASN A 118 -9.80 9.12 -27.24
CA ASN A 118 -9.30 10.34 -26.60
C ASN A 118 -8.27 10.06 -25.51
N LEU A 119 -7.89 8.80 -25.30
CA LEU A 119 -6.88 8.47 -24.29
C LEU A 119 -5.50 9.01 -24.67
N SER A 120 -4.80 9.49 -23.66
CA SER A 120 -3.44 9.99 -23.71
C SER A 120 -2.61 9.46 -22.53
N TRP A 121 -1.38 9.93 -22.41
CA TRP A 121 -0.49 9.58 -21.30
C TRP A 121 -1.02 10.05 -19.94
N GLU A 122 -0.89 9.18 -18.94
CA GLU A 122 -0.97 9.58 -17.52
C GLU A 122 0.33 10.28 -17.13
N LEU A 123 0.24 11.42 -16.44
CA LEU A 123 1.38 12.28 -16.14
C LEU A 123 1.70 12.26 -14.65
N SER A 124 2.93 11.87 -14.31
CA SER A 124 3.47 11.90 -12.96
C SER A 124 4.48 13.03 -12.80
N HIS A 125 4.12 14.08 -12.08
CA HIS A 125 4.99 15.20 -11.74
C HIS A 125 5.62 14.96 -10.37
N THR A 126 6.93 14.77 -10.31
CA THR A 126 7.65 14.49 -9.06
C THR A 126 8.62 15.62 -8.75
N PHE A 127 8.47 16.21 -7.56
CA PHE A 127 9.47 17.07 -6.95
C PHE A 127 10.16 16.30 -5.82
N ASN A 128 11.49 16.33 -5.78
CA ASN A 128 12.30 15.78 -4.70
C ASN A 128 13.25 16.84 -4.16
N ILE A 129 13.44 16.85 -2.84
CA ILE A 129 14.50 17.60 -2.17
C ILE A 129 15.15 16.67 -1.14
N GLY A 130 16.47 16.69 -1.05
CA GLY A 130 17.18 15.78 -0.17
C GLY A 130 18.49 16.33 0.36
N LEU A 131 18.94 15.69 1.42
CA LEU A 131 20.17 15.89 2.14
C LEU A 131 20.91 14.54 2.17
N GLU A 132 22.18 14.55 1.81
CA GLU A 132 23.10 13.43 1.97
C GLU A 132 24.29 13.89 2.80
N SER A 133 24.64 13.14 3.84
CA SER A 133 25.74 13.53 4.72
C SER A 133 26.59 12.36 5.23
N ARG A 134 27.87 12.64 5.44
CA ARG A 134 28.83 11.80 6.16
C ARG A 134 29.49 12.66 7.22
N LEU A 135 29.33 12.27 8.48
CA LEU A 135 29.78 13.01 9.66
C LEU A 135 30.72 12.14 10.52
N LEU A 136 31.74 12.75 11.10
CA LEU A 136 32.70 12.15 12.04
C LEU A 136 33.38 10.87 11.54
N ASP A 137 33.45 10.68 10.21
CA ASP A 137 33.90 9.47 9.54
C ASP A 137 33.17 8.19 9.97
N ARG A 138 31.96 8.32 10.54
CA ARG A 138 31.22 7.20 11.15
C ARG A 138 29.73 7.20 10.87
N LEU A 139 29.12 8.37 10.73
CA LEU A 139 27.68 8.53 10.60
C LEU A 139 27.31 8.96 9.19
N GLU A 140 26.56 8.13 8.49
CA GLU A 140 25.82 8.50 7.28
C GLU A 140 24.37 8.79 7.67
N PHE A 141 23.88 9.94 7.24
CA PHE A 141 22.50 10.37 7.43
C PHE A 141 21.99 10.98 6.14
N ASN A 142 20.98 10.36 5.55
CA ASN A 142 20.32 10.82 4.34
C ASN A 142 18.84 11.05 4.62
N LEU A 143 18.32 12.16 4.13
CA LEU A 143 16.91 12.54 4.26
C LEU A 143 16.40 13.02 2.92
N ASP A 144 15.33 12.41 2.42
CA ASP A 144 14.71 12.72 1.14
C ASP A 144 13.23 13.01 1.35
N PHE A 145 12.74 14.13 0.83
CA PHE A 145 11.33 14.47 0.79
C PHE A 145 10.86 14.53 -0.66
N PHE A 146 9.73 13.89 -0.94
CA PHE A 146 9.14 13.89 -2.27
C PHE A 146 7.66 14.26 -2.25
N ILE A 147 7.23 14.92 -3.32
CA ILE A 147 5.83 15.08 -3.69
C ILE A 147 5.68 14.61 -5.13
N LYS A 148 4.82 13.63 -5.35
CA LYS A 148 4.41 13.16 -6.67
C LYS A 148 2.94 13.50 -6.88
N LYS A 149 2.63 14.26 -7.92
CA LYS A 149 1.26 14.51 -8.38
C LYS A 149 1.03 13.76 -9.68
N THR A 150 0.12 12.79 -9.67
CA THR A 150 -0.36 12.11 -10.86
C THR A 150 -1.62 12.80 -11.37
N SER A 151 -1.66 13.09 -12.67
CA SER A 151 -2.79 13.72 -13.36
C SER A 151 -3.10 12.96 -14.64
N ASN A 152 -4.33 13.15 -15.15
CA ASN A 152 -4.86 12.40 -16.31
C ASN A 152 -4.72 10.88 -16.11
N MET A 153 -5.08 10.39 -14.92
CA MET A 153 -4.83 9.00 -14.57
C MET A 153 -5.53 8.03 -15.50
N LEU A 154 -4.84 6.95 -15.85
CA LEU A 154 -5.35 5.90 -16.71
C LEU A 154 -6.01 4.80 -15.88
N PHE A 155 -7.33 4.68 -15.96
CA PHE A 155 -8.07 3.61 -15.31
C PHE A 155 -9.41 3.33 -15.97
N ASN A 156 -10.06 2.24 -15.57
CA ASN A 156 -11.41 1.91 -16.01
C ASN A 156 -12.43 2.50 -15.03
N ALA A 157 -13.17 3.51 -15.47
CA ALA A 157 -14.31 4.04 -14.73
C ALA A 157 -15.51 3.10 -14.84
N GLN A 158 -16.20 2.85 -13.73
CA GLN A 158 -17.48 2.13 -13.75
C GLN A 158 -18.56 2.99 -14.42
N THR A 159 -19.41 2.33 -15.19
CA THR A 159 -20.47 2.97 -15.98
C THR A 159 -21.86 2.49 -15.55
N PRO A 160 -22.91 3.32 -15.68
CA PRO A 160 -24.29 2.89 -15.42
C PRO A 160 -24.71 1.73 -16.35
N PRO A 161 -25.55 0.79 -15.86
CA PRO A 161 -26.04 -0.33 -16.68
C PRO A 161 -26.77 0.09 -17.96
N SER A 162 -27.38 1.29 -17.98
CA SER A 162 -28.09 1.82 -19.15
C SER A 162 -27.20 2.03 -20.39
N LEU A 163 -25.87 2.10 -20.23
CA LEU A 163 -24.93 2.26 -21.35
C LEU A 163 -24.58 0.93 -22.05
N GLY A 164 -25.00 -0.23 -21.51
CA GLY A 164 -24.76 -1.54 -22.13
C GLY A 164 -23.34 -2.09 -21.98
N TYR A 165 -22.47 -1.41 -21.23
CA TYR A 165 -21.15 -1.88 -20.82
C TYR A 165 -20.88 -1.46 -19.36
N SER A 166 -20.01 -2.20 -18.66
CA SER A 166 -19.76 -2.02 -17.21
C SER A 166 -18.55 -1.15 -16.87
N LYS A 167 -17.67 -0.90 -17.85
CA LYS A 167 -16.41 -0.17 -17.70
C LYS A 167 -16.13 0.70 -18.93
N LEU A 168 -15.43 1.81 -18.71
CA LEU A 168 -14.90 2.67 -19.77
C LEU A 168 -13.47 3.09 -19.39
N PRO A 169 -12.45 2.85 -20.24
CA PRO A 169 -11.13 3.41 -20.00
C PRO A 169 -11.16 4.94 -20.13
N VAL A 170 -10.58 5.64 -19.16
CA VAL A 170 -10.55 7.11 -19.08
C VAL A 170 -9.16 7.63 -18.71
N ASN A 171 -8.89 8.88 -19.12
CA ASN A 171 -7.82 9.72 -18.59
C ASN A 171 -8.42 10.79 -17.70
N ASP A 172 -8.55 10.54 -16.41
CA ASP A 172 -9.18 11.49 -15.50
C ASP A 172 -8.70 11.33 -14.06
N GLY A 173 -9.10 12.23 -13.17
CA GLY A 173 -8.70 12.21 -11.77
C GLY A 173 -7.28 12.70 -11.52
N GLU A 174 -7.06 13.11 -10.27
CA GLU A 174 -5.76 13.58 -9.79
C GLU A 174 -5.46 13.01 -8.40
N LEU A 175 -4.21 12.62 -8.22
CA LEU A 175 -3.73 11.94 -7.03
C LEU A 175 -2.40 12.54 -6.60
N SER A 176 -2.27 12.93 -5.34
CA SER A 176 -0.98 13.29 -4.75
C SER A 176 -0.47 12.22 -3.82
N ASN A 177 0.82 11.97 -3.92
CA ASN A 177 1.61 11.16 -3.01
C ASN A 177 2.71 12.04 -2.44
N ARG A 178 2.95 11.94 -1.14
CA ARG A 178 4.08 12.61 -0.51
C ARG A 178 4.73 11.69 0.50
N GLY A 179 6.03 11.83 0.66
CA GLY A 179 6.76 11.03 1.60
C GLY A 179 8.05 11.67 2.07
N LEU A 180 8.55 11.12 3.16
CA LEU A 180 9.84 11.43 3.75
C LEU A 180 10.58 10.10 3.90
N GLU A 181 11.78 10.00 3.38
CA GLU A 181 12.64 8.82 3.44
C GLU A 181 13.90 9.18 4.22
N LEU A 182 14.22 8.34 5.20
CA LEU A 182 15.37 8.47 6.07
C LEU A 182 16.26 7.24 5.89
N GLU A 183 17.55 7.47 5.78
CA GLU A 183 18.58 6.43 5.85
C GLU A 183 19.66 6.83 6.85
N LEU A 184 20.04 5.87 7.68
CA LEU A 184 21.01 6.01 8.75
C LEU A 184 21.96 4.83 8.71
N ARG A 185 23.27 5.11 8.68
CA ARG A 185 24.30 4.10 8.89
C ARG A 185 25.33 4.64 9.88
N TYR A 186 25.54 3.92 10.97
CA TYR A 186 26.40 4.35 12.05
C TYR A 186 27.44 3.27 12.41
N GLU A 187 28.72 3.60 12.18
CA GLU A 187 29.87 2.81 12.61
C GLU A 187 30.13 3.05 14.11
N ALA A 188 29.33 2.40 14.96
CA ALA A 188 29.36 2.54 16.41
C ALA A 188 30.71 2.10 17.02
N ILE A 189 31.30 1.01 16.51
CA ILE A 189 32.62 0.55 16.90
C ILE A 189 33.43 0.28 15.64
N LYS A 190 34.66 0.82 15.58
CA LYS A 190 35.60 0.62 14.49
C LYS A 190 36.99 0.32 15.05
N SER A 191 37.30 -0.97 15.22
CA SER A 191 38.59 -1.43 15.71
C SER A 191 39.04 -2.69 14.97
N LYS A 192 40.33 -3.05 15.09
CA LYS A 192 40.88 -4.23 14.42
C LYS A 192 40.13 -5.53 14.76
N ASN A 193 39.74 -5.69 16.03
CA ASN A 193 39.15 -6.92 16.55
C ASN A 193 37.63 -6.86 16.72
N VAL A 194 37.04 -5.67 16.80
CA VAL A 194 35.61 -5.48 16.99
C VAL A 194 35.11 -4.38 16.06
N GLU A 195 34.09 -4.68 15.28
CA GLU A 195 33.34 -3.70 14.50
C GLU A 195 31.85 -3.86 14.77
N LEU A 196 31.16 -2.75 14.94
CA LEU A 196 29.70 -2.71 15.07
C LEU A 196 29.18 -1.61 14.16
N THR A 197 28.38 -2.00 13.18
CA THR A 197 27.62 -1.07 12.33
C THR A 197 26.14 -1.23 12.62
N ILE A 198 25.44 -0.11 12.80
CA ILE A 198 23.99 -0.07 12.94
C ILE A 198 23.44 0.59 11.68
N ASN A 199 22.51 -0.08 11.01
CA ASN A 199 21.83 0.43 9.83
C ASN A 199 20.35 0.61 10.16
N ALA A 200 19.75 1.71 9.72
CA ALA A 200 18.32 1.93 9.81
C ALA A 200 17.84 2.72 8.59
N ASN A 201 16.66 2.38 8.10
CA ASN A 201 15.94 3.15 7.12
C ASN A 201 14.46 3.22 7.50
N GLY A 202 13.77 4.24 7.01
CA GLY A 202 12.35 4.39 7.23
C GLY A 202 11.73 5.43 6.32
N GLY A 203 10.47 5.22 5.98
CA GLY A 203 9.71 6.10 5.11
C GLY A 203 8.34 6.41 5.71
N TYR A 204 7.95 7.68 5.67
CA TYR A 204 6.57 8.12 5.78
C TYR A 204 5.97 8.21 4.38
N TYR A 205 4.73 7.74 4.22
CA TYR A 205 4.01 7.85 2.96
C TYR A 205 2.55 8.20 3.20
N ALA A 206 2.07 9.19 2.46
CA ALA A 206 0.66 9.56 2.43
C ALA A 206 0.17 9.75 1.00
N ASN A 207 -1.09 9.42 0.79
CA ASN A 207 -1.78 9.60 -0.47
C ASN A 207 -3.08 10.39 -0.25
N ARG A 208 -3.44 11.22 -1.23
CA ARG A 208 -4.69 11.98 -1.23
C ARG A 208 -5.24 12.07 -2.65
N ILE A 209 -6.53 11.82 -2.80
CA ILE A 209 -7.26 12.09 -4.03
C ILE A 209 -7.50 13.60 -4.10
N ASP A 210 -6.87 14.26 -5.06
CA ASP A 210 -7.01 15.71 -5.24
C ASP A 210 -8.25 16.04 -6.09
N ARG A 211 -8.61 15.17 -7.03
CA ARG A 211 -9.79 15.29 -7.89
C ARG A 211 -10.35 13.91 -8.24
N MET A 212 -11.65 13.72 -8.06
CA MET A 212 -12.36 12.52 -8.49
C MET A 212 -12.50 12.49 -10.01
N SER A 213 -12.63 11.30 -10.60
CA SER A 213 -13.10 11.20 -11.98
C SER A 213 -14.51 11.71 -12.12
N LYS A 214 -14.83 12.15 -13.32
CA LYS A 214 -16.16 12.51 -13.75
C LYS A 214 -17.08 11.29 -13.80
N ASP A 215 -18.35 11.53 -13.52
CA ASP A 215 -19.42 10.58 -13.80
C ASP A 215 -19.73 10.60 -15.32
N PRO A 216 -19.68 9.46 -16.02
CA PRO A 216 -20.00 9.41 -17.45
C PRO A 216 -21.41 9.91 -17.80
N ALA A 217 -22.36 9.89 -16.86
CA ALA A 217 -23.74 10.34 -17.10
C ALA A 217 -23.93 11.86 -16.94
N THR A 218 -23.11 12.52 -16.12
CA THR A 218 -23.29 13.95 -15.80
C THR A 218 -22.12 14.83 -16.24
N ASP A 219 -20.98 14.23 -16.63
CA ASP A 219 -19.69 14.88 -16.91
C ASP A 219 -19.12 15.72 -15.74
N ALA A 220 -19.70 15.61 -14.54
CA ALA A 220 -19.23 16.26 -13.32
C ALA A 220 -18.41 15.30 -12.45
N PRO A 221 -17.40 15.78 -11.67
CA PRO A 221 -16.68 14.94 -10.73
C PRO A 221 -17.62 14.18 -9.79
N LYS A 222 -17.39 12.87 -9.63
CA LYS A 222 -18.16 12.04 -8.69
C LYS A 222 -18.00 12.57 -7.26
N HIS A 223 -19.09 12.51 -6.49
CA HIS A 223 -19.04 12.83 -5.06
C HIS A 223 -18.13 11.85 -4.29
N TYR A 224 -18.31 10.56 -4.55
CA TYR A 224 -17.52 9.46 -4.00
C TYR A 224 -17.67 8.19 -4.84
N GLU A 225 -16.83 7.18 -4.62
CA GLU A 225 -16.96 5.86 -5.23
C GLU A 225 -16.57 4.75 -4.26
N ILE A 226 -17.44 3.75 -4.08
CA ILE A 226 -17.19 2.61 -3.19
C ILE A 226 -16.19 1.65 -3.83
N GLN A 227 -15.15 1.26 -3.07
CA GLN A 227 -14.10 0.36 -3.51
C GLN A 227 -13.86 -0.74 -2.46
N GLY A 228 -14.72 -1.76 -2.48
CA GLY A 228 -14.75 -2.80 -1.46
C GLY A 228 -14.99 -2.19 -0.07
N SER A 229 -14.04 -2.39 0.86
CA SER A 229 -14.05 -1.83 2.22
C SER A 229 -13.54 -0.39 2.32
N TYR A 230 -13.17 0.22 1.20
CA TYR A 230 -12.72 1.62 1.09
C TYR A 230 -13.76 2.44 0.33
N ALA A 231 -13.58 3.76 0.32
CA ALA A 231 -14.23 4.63 -0.64
C ALA A 231 -13.26 5.69 -1.14
N TYR A 232 -13.36 6.03 -2.42
CA TYR A 232 -12.64 7.12 -3.04
C TYR A 232 -13.48 8.38 -2.91
N LYS A 233 -12.88 9.44 -2.37
CA LYS A 233 -13.50 10.76 -2.22
C LYS A 233 -12.40 11.81 -2.25
N GLN A 234 -12.68 12.97 -2.83
CA GLN A 234 -11.76 14.09 -2.81
C GLN A 234 -11.34 14.44 -1.37
N GLY A 235 -10.05 14.65 -1.14
CA GLY A 235 -9.48 14.94 0.18
C GLY A 235 -9.14 13.70 1.01
N HIS A 236 -9.61 12.51 0.61
CA HIS A 236 -9.32 11.24 1.28
C HIS A 236 -8.20 10.46 0.59
N SER A 237 -7.61 9.50 1.31
CA SER A 237 -6.68 8.53 0.73
C SER A 237 -7.44 7.46 -0.05
N LEU A 238 -6.80 6.87 -1.08
CA LEU A 238 -7.29 5.66 -1.76
C LEU A 238 -7.51 4.47 -0.82
N ARG A 239 -7.03 4.53 0.42
CA ARG A 239 -7.03 3.44 1.39
C ARG A 239 -7.71 3.79 2.71
N ASP A 240 -8.52 4.84 2.73
CA ASP A 240 -9.36 5.14 3.88
C ASP A 240 -10.55 4.19 3.97
N PHE A 241 -10.71 3.56 5.13
CA PHE A 241 -11.78 2.60 5.36
C PHE A 241 -13.14 3.31 5.40
N TYR A 242 -14.05 2.82 4.57
CA TYR A 242 -15.44 3.24 4.52
C TYR A 242 -16.28 2.04 4.96
N LEU A 243 -16.65 1.97 6.24
CA LEU A 243 -17.14 0.77 6.91
C LEU A 243 -18.31 1.05 7.85
N ARG A 244 -18.99 -0.01 8.27
CA ARG A 244 -19.95 0.03 9.38
C ARG A 244 -19.20 -0.04 10.71
N SER A 245 -19.60 0.80 11.67
CA SER A 245 -18.94 0.90 12.98
C SER A 245 -19.58 -0.07 13.99
N TRP A 246 -18.80 -0.99 14.53
CA TRP A 246 -19.15 -1.87 15.66
C TRP A 246 -19.32 -1.08 16.95
N ARG A 247 -20.31 -1.48 17.77
CA ARG A 247 -20.68 -0.85 19.05
C ARG A 247 -20.77 -1.85 20.20
N GLY A 248 -20.25 -3.06 20.03
CA GLY A 248 -20.31 -4.10 21.06
C GLY A 248 -21.56 -4.95 20.94
N VAL A 249 -22.03 -5.46 22.08
CA VAL A 249 -23.22 -6.29 22.19
C VAL A 249 -24.19 -5.67 23.19
N ASN A 250 -25.48 -5.92 23.03
CA ASN A 250 -26.49 -5.48 23.99
C ASN A 250 -26.59 -6.44 25.21
N ASP A 251 -27.51 -6.15 26.12
CA ASP A 251 -27.78 -6.97 27.32
C ASP A 251 -28.28 -8.41 27.04
N LYS A 252 -28.54 -8.74 25.77
CA LYS A 252 -28.87 -10.10 25.31
C LYS A 252 -27.73 -10.74 24.53
N GLY A 253 -26.55 -10.09 24.50
CA GLY A 253 -25.38 -10.46 23.73
C GLY A 253 -25.56 -10.39 22.20
N LEU A 254 -26.57 -9.66 21.71
CA LEU A 254 -26.77 -9.45 20.28
C LEU A 254 -25.84 -8.35 19.77
N PRO A 255 -25.27 -8.49 18.56
CA PRO A 255 -24.33 -7.54 18.00
C PRO A 255 -24.98 -6.17 17.77
N GLN A 256 -24.24 -5.09 18.01
CA GLN A 256 -24.69 -3.73 17.76
C GLN A 256 -23.72 -2.98 16.84
N TRP A 257 -24.29 -2.21 15.92
CA TRP A 257 -23.55 -1.28 15.07
C TRP A 257 -24.14 0.12 15.16
N LYS A 258 -23.31 1.12 14.88
CA LYS A 258 -23.73 2.51 14.74
C LYS A 258 -24.77 2.62 13.62
N SER A 259 -25.84 3.37 13.88
CA SER A 259 -26.84 3.75 12.89
C SER A 259 -27.07 5.25 12.90
N TYR A 260 -27.53 5.78 11.78
CA TYR A 260 -28.14 7.09 11.69
C TYR A 260 -29.59 6.95 11.25
N THR A 261 -30.49 7.72 11.86
CA THR A 261 -31.87 7.86 11.40
C THR A 261 -32.18 9.31 11.10
N GLN A 262 -33.08 9.52 10.13
CA GLN A 262 -33.70 10.81 9.85
C GLN A 262 -35.22 10.67 9.94
N LYS A 263 -35.90 11.78 10.26
CA LYS A 263 -37.36 11.86 10.23
C LYS A 263 -37.85 12.14 8.82
N VAL A 264 -38.60 11.20 8.24
CA VAL A 264 -39.33 11.38 6.97
C VAL A 264 -40.79 11.06 7.25
N ASP A 265 -41.68 12.04 7.03
CA ASP A 265 -43.11 11.94 7.33
C ASP A 265 -43.41 11.45 8.76
N GLY A 266 -42.63 11.93 9.72
CA GLY A 266 -42.74 11.58 11.14
C GLY A 266 -42.17 10.21 11.53
N LYS A 267 -41.71 9.40 10.57
CA LYS A 267 -41.10 8.07 10.82
C LYS A 267 -39.58 8.15 10.78
N ASP A 268 -38.94 7.32 11.60
CA ASP A 268 -37.49 7.14 11.55
C ASP A 268 -37.13 6.26 10.37
N VAL A 269 -36.29 6.78 9.48
CA VAL A 269 -35.75 6.06 8.32
C VAL A 269 -34.23 5.98 8.47
N TYR A 270 -33.69 4.78 8.33
CA TYR A 270 -32.25 4.55 8.42
C TYR A 270 -31.49 5.15 7.24
N VAL A 271 -30.36 5.81 7.56
CA VAL A 271 -29.34 6.21 6.59
C VAL A 271 -28.24 5.16 6.59
N THR A 272 -28.15 4.40 5.51
CA THR A 272 -27.25 3.23 5.42
C THR A 272 -25.90 3.54 4.77
N ASP A 273 -25.79 4.68 4.07
CA ASP A 273 -24.56 5.19 3.46
C ASP A 273 -24.53 6.71 3.64
N LEU A 274 -23.55 7.21 4.40
CA LEU A 274 -23.47 8.62 4.78
C LEU A 274 -23.15 9.53 3.58
N GLU A 275 -22.23 9.11 2.72
CA GLU A 275 -21.81 9.89 1.54
C GLU A 275 -22.91 9.94 0.48
N LYS A 276 -23.69 8.85 0.32
CA LYS A 276 -24.89 8.90 -0.52
C LYS A 276 -25.91 9.92 0.00
N TYR A 277 -26.18 9.89 1.31
CA TYR A 277 -27.10 10.84 1.92
C TYR A 277 -26.67 12.29 1.71
N LEU A 278 -25.37 12.58 1.85
CA LEU A 278 -24.81 13.90 1.57
C LEU A 278 -24.91 14.28 0.08
N GLN A 279 -24.62 13.34 -0.83
CA GLN A 279 -24.75 13.54 -2.27
C GLN A 279 -26.19 13.91 -2.67
N ASP A 280 -27.18 13.32 -2.00
CA ASP A 280 -28.61 13.57 -2.24
C ASP A 280 -29.12 14.87 -1.56
N GLY A 281 -28.23 15.69 -1.00
CA GLY A 281 -28.56 16.96 -0.35
C GLY A 281 -28.90 16.85 1.14
N GLY A 282 -28.59 15.70 1.75
CA GLY A 282 -28.77 15.45 3.17
C GLY A 282 -27.91 16.34 4.06
N ASP A 283 -28.42 16.60 5.27
CA ASP A 283 -27.76 17.39 6.31
C ASP A 283 -27.47 16.50 7.53
N VAL A 284 -26.19 16.34 7.87
CA VAL A 284 -25.75 15.50 9.00
C VAL A 284 -26.32 15.98 10.32
N SER A 285 -26.56 17.29 10.47
CA SER A 285 -27.10 17.85 11.72
C SER A 285 -28.53 17.42 12.03
N LYS A 286 -29.25 16.89 11.01
CA LYS A 286 -30.60 16.36 11.15
C LYS A 286 -30.64 14.86 11.46
N LEU A 287 -29.48 14.20 11.50
CA LEU A 287 -29.38 12.78 11.81
C LEU A 287 -29.37 12.56 13.32
N THR A 288 -30.10 11.54 13.76
CA THR A 288 -29.99 11.02 15.12
C THR A 288 -29.05 9.82 15.11
N GLU A 289 -27.97 9.87 15.89
CA GLU A 289 -27.10 8.71 16.10
C GLU A 289 -27.79 7.71 17.03
N GLY A 290 -27.71 6.44 16.67
CA GLY A 290 -28.18 5.34 17.51
C GLY A 290 -27.38 4.07 17.27
N VAL A 291 -27.97 2.96 17.71
CA VAL A 291 -27.48 1.62 17.46
C VAL A 291 -28.56 0.75 16.84
N THR A 292 -28.15 -0.26 16.08
CA THR A 292 -29.03 -1.28 15.52
C THR A 292 -28.39 -2.65 15.62
N THR A 293 -29.21 -3.69 15.77
CA THR A 293 -28.81 -5.09 15.68
C THR A 293 -28.92 -5.65 14.26
N ASP A 294 -29.50 -4.88 13.32
CA ASP A 294 -29.51 -5.23 11.90
C ASP A 294 -28.32 -4.57 11.19
N TYR A 295 -27.37 -5.41 10.76
CA TYR A 295 -26.20 -4.98 10.00
C TYR A 295 -26.58 -4.20 8.73
N SER A 296 -27.70 -4.52 8.07
CA SER A 296 -28.10 -3.85 6.83
C SER A 296 -28.53 -2.40 7.05
N SER A 297 -29.19 -2.15 8.18
CA SER A 297 -29.66 -0.84 8.64
C SER A 297 -28.60 0.04 9.29
N ALA A 298 -27.41 -0.51 9.61
CA ALA A 298 -26.31 0.31 10.15
C ALA A 298 -25.87 1.38 9.13
N VAL A 299 -25.07 2.36 9.55
CA VAL A 299 -24.49 3.32 8.61
C VAL A 299 -23.10 2.87 8.17
N ARG A 300 -22.80 2.99 6.88
CA ARG A 300 -21.43 2.96 6.36
C ARG A 300 -20.90 4.39 6.24
N GLU A 301 -19.70 4.63 6.76
CA GLU A 301 -19.06 5.95 6.80
C GLU A 301 -17.52 5.82 6.81
N PHE A 302 -16.80 6.93 6.61
CA PHE A 302 -15.35 6.96 6.79
C PHE A 302 -15.03 6.84 8.29
N VAL A 303 -14.33 5.77 8.69
CA VAL A 303 -14.11 5.46 10.11
C VAL A 303 -12.82 6.07 10.69
N GLY A 304 -12.22 7.04 9.99
CA GLY A 304 -10.99 7.72 10.43
C GLY A 304 -9.74 6.83 10.47
N LYS A 305 -9.74 5.72 9.72
CA LYS A 305 -8.64 4.75 9.69
C LYS A 305 -8.24 4.46 8.25
N SER A 306 -6.94 4.31 8.02
CA SER A 306 -6.38 4.03 6.70
C SER A 306 -5.63 2.70 6.69
N ALA A 307 -5.61 2.01 5.55
CA ALA A 307 -4.79 0.82 5.38
C ALA A 307 -3.30 1.14 5.14
N ILE A 308 -2.96 2.37 4.78
CA ILE A 308 -1.57 2.80 4.62
C ILE A 308 -0.93 2.95 6.00
N PRO A 309 0.16 2.22 6.31
CA PRO A 309 0.92 2.46 7.54
C PRO A 309 1.52 3.86 7.55
N ASN A 310 1.65 4.45 8.74
CA ASN A 310 2.22 5.78 8.88
C ASN A 310 3.73 5.77 8.56
N PHE A 311 4.44 4.76 9.06
CA PHE A 311 5.88 4.58 8.80
C PHE A 311 6.19 3.13 8.48
N VAL A 312 7.06 2.90 7.50
CA VAL A 312 7.59 1.57 7.17
C VAL A 312 9.10 1.66 7.02
N GLY A 313 9.82 0.62 7.39
CA GLY A 313 11.27 0.65 7.28
C GLY A 313 11.93 -0.64 7.73
N GLY A 314 13.24 -0.55 7.89
CA GLY A 314 14.03 -1.63 8.43
C GLY A 314 15.18 -1.11 9.27
N PHE A 315 15.71 -2.00 10.10
CA PHE A 315 16.95 -1.72 10.82
C PHE A 315 17.70 -3.02 11.03
N GLY A 316 18.97 -2.91 11.38
CA GLY A 316 19.80 -4.07 11.59
C GLY A 316 21.14 -3.66 12.14
N PHE A 317 21.93 -4.65 12.50
CA PHE A 317 23.30 -4.43 12.89
C PHE A 317 24.20 -5.55 12.37
N ASP A 318 25.42 -5.14 12.07
CA ASP A 318 26.52 -6.01 11.69
C ASP A 318 27.59 -5.92 12.78
N LEU A 319 27.78 -7.02 13.49
CA LEU A 319 28.79 -7.18 14.53
C LEU A 319 29.88 -8.13 14.04
N ARG A 320 31.12 -7.67 13.99
CA ARG A 320 32.30 -8.51 13.80
C ARG A 320 33.09 -8.56 15.10
N VAL A 321 33.34 -9.77 15.60
CA VAL A 321 34.26 -10.00 16.71
C VAL A 321 35.30 -11.01 16.23
N GLN A 322 36.51 -10.52 15.99
CA GLN A 322 37.60 -11.27 15.35
C GLN A 322 37.15 -11.89 14.03
N ARG A 323 36.99 -13.22 14.00
CA ARG A 323 36.59 -14.05 12.85
C ARG A 323 35.09 -14.36 12.82
N PHE A 324 34.36 -14.05 13.91
CA PHE A 324 32.92 -14.21 13.97
C PHE A 324 32.23 -12.97 13.41
N ARG A 325 31.17 -13.17 12.64
CA ARG A 325 30.28 -12.12 12.18
C ARG A 325 28.84 -12.50 12.53
N LEU A 326 28.08 -11.52 13.00
CA LEU A 326 26.63 -11.58 13.17
C LEU A 326 26.04 -10.43 12.37
N SER A 327 25.16 -10.75 11.43
CA SER A 327 24.38 -9.79 10.66
C SER A 327 22.91 -10.02 10.92
N THR A 328 22.15 -8.95 11.10
CA THR A 328 20.71 -9.00 11.36
C THR A 328 19.97 -8.01 10.49
N SER A 329 18.75 -8.35 10.12
CA SER A 329 17.84 -7.48 9.39
C SER A 329 16.43 -7.62 9.94
N PHE A 330 15.89 -6.49 10.36
CA PHE A 330 14.52 -6.34 10.82
C PHE A 330 13.75 -5.47 9.84
N THR A 331 12.48 -5.76 9.65
CA THR A 331 11.51 -4.86 8.99
C THR A 331 10.41 -4.52 9.96
N TYR A 332 9.90 -3.31 9.86
CA TYR A 332 8.81 -2.84 10.70
C TYR A 332 7.80 -2.02 9.90
N GLY A 333 6.57 -2.04 10.38
CA GLY A 333 5.52 -1.11 9.99
C GLY A 333 4.89 -0.54 11.25
N LEU A 334 4.67 0.77 11.29
CA LEU A 334 4.04 1.47 12.40
C LEU A 334 2.78 2.19 11.91
N GLY A 335 1.67 1.92 12.58
CA GLY A 335 0.38 2.49 12.25
C GLY A 335 -0.34 1.78 11.11
N GLY A 336 -1.38 2.43 10.61
CA GLY A 336 -2.32 1.81 9.68
C GLY A 336 -3.19 0.70 10.30
N TYR A 337 -4.24 0.34 9.58
CA TYR A 337 -5.23 -0.65 10.01
C TYR A 337 -5.54 -1.64 8.90
N GLY A 338 -5.96 -2.84 9.28
CA GLY A 338 -6.27 -3.89 8.32
C GLY A 338 -7.47 -4.69 8.78
N LEU A 339 -8.25 -5.13 7.81
CA LEU A 339 -9.40 -5.99 8.05
C LEU A 339 -8.93 -7.44 8.13
N ASP A 340 -8.98 -8.00 9.33
CA ASP A 340 -8.65 -9.40 9.55
C ASP A 340 -9.85 -10.30 9.19
N LEU A 341 -10.09 -10.46 7.89
CA LEU A 341 -11.22 -11.24 7.36
C LEU A 341 -11.06 -12.75 7.59
N ALA A 342 -9.82 -13.25 7.69
CA ALA A 342 -9.57 -14.64 8.10
C ALA A 342 -10.09 -14.89 9.53
N TYR A 343 -9.73 -14.01 10.47
CA TYR A 343 -10.29 -14.05 11.83
C TYR A 343 -11.80 -13.82 11.84
N ALA A 344 -12.32 -12.89 11.01
CA ALA A 344 -13.75 -12.63 10.90
C ALA A 344 -14.56 -13.87 10.52
N GLY A 345 -14.08 -14.63 9.52
CA GLY A 345 -14.71 -15.89 9.11
C GLY A 345 -14.75 -16.93 10.23
N LEU A 346 -13.73 -16.98 11.08
CA LEU A 346 -13.65 -17.89 12.23
C LEU A 346 -14.43 -17.39 13.47
N MET A 347 -14.97 -16.17 13.44
CA MET A 347 -15.75 -15.56 14.52
C MET A 347 -17.24 -15.39 14.15
N LYS A 348 -17.75 -16.25 13.26
CA LYS A 348 -19.13 -16.28 12.78
C LYS A 348 -20.06 -16.94 13.82
N SER A 349 -20.36 -16.24 14.90
CA SER A 349 -21.14 -16.79 16.03
C SER A 349 -22.61 -17.14 15.72
N GLY A 350 -23.08 -16.81 14.51
CA GLY A 350 -24.39 -17.17 13.96
C GLY A 350 -24.38 -18.34 12.98
N ALA A 351 -23.24 -19.01 12.79
CA ALA A 351 -23.12 -20.09 11.81
C ALA A 351 -24.00 -21.29 12.16
N ARG A 352 -24.45 -22.02 11.14
CA ARG A 352 -25.15 -23.28 11.37
C ARG A 352 -24.22 -24.28 12.04
N ILE A 353 -24.79 -25.16 12.86
CA ILE A 353 -24.03 -26.23 13.50
C ILE A 353 -23.33 -27.07 12.41
N GLY A 354 -22.01 -27.19 12.51
CA GLY A 354 -21.18 -27.92 11.55
C GLY A 354 -20.80 -27.16 10.28
N GLU A 355 -21.19 -25.90 10.11
CA GLU A 355 -20.88 -25.09 8.91
C GLU A 355 -19.42 -24.68 8.84
N THR A 356 -18.86 -24.17 9.95
CA THR A 356 -17.49 -23.65 10.01
C THR A 356 -16.83 -24.00 11.33
N ASN A 357 -15.51 -24.15 11.33
CA ASN A 357 -14.75 -24.18 12.57
C ASN A 357 -14.60 -22.75 13.14
N TYR A 358 -14.33 -22.65 14.44
CA TYR A 358 -14.21 -21.38 15.14
C TYR A 358 -12.79 -21.07 15.59
N HIS A 359 -12.49 -19.78 15.72
CA HIS A 359 -11.33 -19.35 16.47
C HIS A 359 -11.59 -19.57 17.97
N LYS A 360 -10.57 -19.94 18.73
CA LYS A 360 -10.68 -20.24 20.18
C LYS A 360 -11.28 -19.10 21.01
N ASP A 361 -11.16 -17.86 20.53
CA ASP A 361 -11.72 -16.68 21.20
C ASP A 361 -13.24 -16.75 21.32
N ILE A 362 -13.92 -17.52 20.46
CA ILE A 362 -15.38 -17.67 20.55
C ILE A 362 -15.83 -18.31 21.87
N LEU A 363 -14.93 -19.02 22.57
CA LEU A 363 -15.20 -19.56 23.90
C LEU A 363 -15.46 -18.47 24.94
N ASN A 364 -15.02 -17.24 24.67
CA ASN A 364 -15.28 -16.08 25.52
C ASN A 364 -16.52 -15.29 25.07
N SER A 365 -17.42 -15.89 24.29
CA SER A 365 -18.68 -15.24 23.88
C SER A 365 -19.54 -14.80 25.07
N TRP A 366 -20.41 -13.83 24.85
CA TRP A 366 -21.40 -13.43 25.82
C TRP A 366 -22.27 -14.62 26.21
N THR A 367 -22.47 -14.81 27.51
CA THR A 367 -23.47 -15.71 28.10
C THR A 367 -24.12 -15.01 29.28
N PRO A 368 -25.25 -15.52 29.82
CA PRO A 368 -25.83 -15.00 31.05
C PRO A 368 -24.84 -14.96 32.24
N GLU A 369 -23.84 -15.84 32.25
CA GLU A 369 -22.78 -15.93 33.25
C GLU A 369 -21.53 -15.08 32.88
N ASN A 370 -21.39 -14.70 31.59
CA ASN A 370 -20.27 -13.92 31.05
C ASN A 370 -20.76 -12.60 30.40
N LYS A 371 -21.49 -11.78 31.16
CA LYS A 371 -22.09 -10.53 30.66
C LYS A 371 -21.09 -9.43 30.32
N GLY A 372 -19.83 -9.55 30.75
CA GLY A 372 -18.76 -8.59 30.49
C GLY A 372 -18.07 -8.77 29.13
N SER A 373 -18.51 -9.73 28.31
CA SER A 373 -17.91 -9.99 27.00
C SER A 373 -18.48 -9.10 25.89
N ASP A 374 -17.59 -8.53 25.09
CA ASP A 374 -17.91 -7.82 23.85
C ASP A 374 -18.11 -8.75 22.64
N LEU A 375 -17.96 -10.06 22.83
CA LEU A 375 -18.19 -11.06 21.79
C LEU A 375 -19.67 -11.46 21.78
N PRO A 376 -20.33 -11.45 20.60
CA PRO A 376 -21.74 -11.84 20.48
C PRO A 376 -22.01 -13.24 21.00
N ILE A 377 -23.25 -13.49 21.39
CA ILE A 377 -23.70 -14.83 21.72
C ILE A 377 -23.38 -15.80 20.59
N LEU A 378 -23.08 -17.04 20.99
CA LEU A 378 -22.96 -18.16 20.09
C LEU A 378 -24.33 -18.83 19.97
N ALA A 379 -24.99 -18.69 18.82
CA ALA A 379 -26.29 -19.29 18.55
C ALA A 379 -26.44 -19.66 17.07
N SER A 380 -27.16 -20.74 16.76
CA SER A 380 -27.45 -21.14 15.37
C SER A 380 -28.72 -20.44 14.87
N ASP A 381 -28.71 -20.05 13.59
CA ASP A 381 -29.88 -19.59 12.82
C ASP A 381 -30.64 -18.38 13.42
N GLN A 382 -29.96 -17.49 14.15
CA GLN A 382 -30.51 -16.20 14.55
C GLN A 382 -30.25 -15.12 13.48
N THR A 383 -31.30 -14.41 13.10
CA THR A 383 -31.28 -13.40 12.01
C THR A 383 -30.27 -12.29 12.29
N GLU A 384 -30.19 -11.81 13.53
CA GLU A 384 -29.31 -10.74 13.99
C GLU A 384 -27.83 -11.13 13.89
N LEU A 385 -27.51 -12.43 13.92
CA LEU A 385 -26.14 -12.93 13.82
C LEU A 385 -25.69 -13.21 12.38
N ARG A 386 -26.61 -13.13 11.40
CA ARG A 386 -26.33 -13.51 9.99
C ARG A 386 -25.12 -12.80 9.40
N TYR A 387 -24.91 -11.53 9.76
CA TYR A 387 -23.86 -10.67 9.23
C TYR A 387 -22.83 -10.27 10.29
N VAL A 388 -22.77 -10.98 11.42
CA VAL A 388 -21.88 -10.68 12.54
C VAL A 388 -20.38 -10.73 12.18
N SER A 389 -20.05 -11.47 11.12
CA SER A 389 -18.70 -11.62 10.57
C SER A 389 -18.42 -10.74 9.33
N ASN A 390 -19.39 -9.93 8.89
CA ASN A 390 -19.18 -9.03 7.74
C ASN A 390 -18.21 -7.89 8.08
N ALA A 391 -17.61 -7.31 7.04
CA ALA A 391 -16.64 -6.22 7.16
C ALA A 391 -17.20 -5.05 8.00
N SER A 392 -16.54 -4.77 9.11
CA SER A 392 -16.88 -3.69 10.04
C SER A 392 -15.66 -3.36 10.91
N THR A 393 -15.76 -2.30 11.72
CA THR A 393 -14.67 -1.96 12.64
C THR A 393 -14.41 -3.04 13.70
N ARG A 394 -15.32 -4.02 13.89
CA ARG A 394 -15.10 -5.22 14.74
C ARG A 394 -13.83 -5.98 14.38
N PHE A 395 -13.52 -6.05 13.08
CA PHE A 395 -12.39 -6.82 12.54
C PHE A 395 -11.24 -5.94 12.07
N LEU A 396 -11.29 -4.66 12.38
CA LEU A 396 -10.27 -3.70 12.01
C LEU A 396 -9.20 -3.68 13.10
N THR A 397 -8.02 -4.22 12.80
CA THR A 397 -6.90 -4.32 13.73
C THR A 397 -5.71 -3.48 13.27
N SER A 398 -4.82 -3.13 14.21
CA SER A 398 -3.59 -2.44 13.87
C SER A 398 -2.73 -3.30 12.94
N ARG A 399 -2.12 -2.66 11.94
CA ARG A 399 -1.18 -3.32 11.03
C ARG A 399 0.26 -3.24 11.50
N SER A 400 0.53 -2.59 12.63
CA SER A 400 1.87 -2.49 13.15
C SER A 400 2.50 -3.87 13.33
N PHE A 401 3.75 -4.00 12.89
CA PHE A 401 4.50 -5.23 13.00
C PHE A 401 5.99 -4.99 13.17
N LEU A 402 6.67 -5.99 13.72
CA LEU A 402 8.12 -6.12 13.72
C LEU A 402 8.47 -7.54 13.26
N ASN A 403 9.31 -7.67 12.25
CA ASN A 403 9.72 -8.94 11.68
C ASN A 403 11.24 -9.04 11.64
N LEU A 404 11.82 -10.13 12.17
CA LEU A 404 13.22 -10.50 11.95
C LEU A 404 13.30 -11.25 10.62
N THR A 405 13.59 -10.50 9.56
CA THR A 405 13.60 -11.04 8.19
C THR A 405 14.77 -11.97 7.98
N ASN A 406 15.94 -11.63 8.51
CA ASN A 406 17.14 -12.46 8.41
C ASN A 406 18.05 -12.27 9.64
N ALA A 407 18.66 -13.36 10.08
CA ALA A 407 19.83 -13.33 10.96
C ALA A 407 20.86 -14.34 10.45
N ARG A 408 22.13 -13.92 10.37
CA ARG A 408 23.22 -14.77 9.92
C ARG A 408 24.40 -14.67 10.86
N ILE A 409 24.86 -15.81 11.35
CA ILE A 409 26.15 -15.95 12.04
C ILE A 409 27.14 -16.65 11.11
N SER A 410 28.36 -16.15 11.03
CA SER A 410 29.42 -16.76 10.24
C SER A 410 30.77 -16.73 10.93
N TYR A 411 31.65 -17.64 10.52
CA TYR A 411 33.03 -17.74 10.99
C TYR A 411 33.99 -17.87 9.81
N ASP A 412 34.95 -16.95 9.74
CA ASP A 412 36.00 -16.94 8.72
C ASP A 412 37.16 -17.86 9.14
N VAL A 413 37.30 -18.99 8.44
CA VAL A 413 38.28 -20.04 8.78
C VAL A 413 39.71 -19.51 8.64
N PRO A 414 40.60 -19.75 9.62
CA PRO A 414 42.00 -19.36 9.54
C PRO A 414 42.70 -19.89 8.28
N LYS A 415 43.40 -19.00 7.57
CA LYS A 415 44.15 -19.33 6.35
C LYS A 415 45.14 -20.49 6.54
N ALA A 416 45.79 -20.56 7.71
CA ALA A 416 46.70 -21.65 8.07
C ALA A 416 46.05 -23.06 8.02
N LEU A 417 44.73 -23.16 8.20
CA LEU A 417 43.99 -24.43 8.08
C LEU A 417 43.60 -24.74 6.63
N LEU A 418 43.56 -23.74 5.76
CA LEU A 418 43.09 -23.83 4.38
C LEU A 418 44.23 -24.03 3.38
N GLU A 419 45.44 -23.53 3.70
CA GLU A 419 46.62 -23.58 2.84
C GLU A 419 46.97 -25.00 2.37
N ARG A 420 46.85 -26.00 3.26
CA ARG A 420 47.12 -27.41 2.91
C ARG A 420 46.12 -28.01 1.93
N ALA A 421 44.92 -27.43 1.84
CA ALA A 421 43.85 -27.90 0.97
C ALA A 421 43.75 -27.09 -0.35
N GLY A 422 44.65 -26.13 -0.58
CA GLY A 422 44.62 -25.29 -1.79
C GLY A 422 43.40 -24.35 -1.85
N ILE A 423 42.84 -23.96 -0.70
CA ILE A 423 41.67 -23.09 -0.61
C ILE A 423 42.13 -21.68 -0.22
N GLY A 424 41.83 -20.66 -1.03
CA GLY A 424 42.12 -19.26 -0.75
C GLY A 424 41.38 -18.67 0.45
N SER A 425 40.07 -18.94 0.59
CA SER A 425 39.27 -18.56 1.77
C SER A 425 38.06 -19.48 1.99
N ALA A 426 37.65 -19.63 3.25
CA ALA A 426 36.47 -20.40 3.63
C ALA A 426 35.70 -19.71 4.75
N THR A 427 34.38 -19.62 4.59
CA THR A 427 33.46 -19.10 5.62
C THR A 427 32.38 -20.13 5.90
N VAL A 428 32.27 -20.55 7.16
CA VAL A 428 31.15 -21.40 7.63
C VAL A 428 30.06 -20.47 8.15
N TYR A 429 28.80 -20.75 7.82
CA TYR A 429 27.69 -19.91 8.26
C TYR A 429 26.44 -20.70 8.63
N LEU A 430 25.63 -20.10 9.50
CA LEU A 430 24.26 -20.46 9.79
C LEU A 430 23.41 -19.21 9.55
N SER A 431 22.43 -19.31 8.66
CA SER A 431 21.49 -18.23 8.32
C SER A 431 20.07 -18.69 8.59
N GLY A 432 19.24 -17.79 9.10
CA GLY A 432 17.82 -18.04 9.28
C GLY A 432 17.00 -16.89 8.72
N ASP A 433 15.92 -17.22 8.02
CA ASP A 433 14.98 -16.26 7.43
C ASP A 433 13.60 -16.37 8.08
N ASN A 434 12.89 -15.25 8.19
CA ASN A 434 11.55 -15.14 8.77
C ASN A 434 11.44 -15.79 10.17
N LEU A 435 12.40 -15.47 11.04
CA LEU A 435 12.58 -16.16 12.32
C LEU A 435 11.58 -15.71 13.40
N PHE A 436 11.04 -14.49 13.27
CA PHE A 436 10.19 -13.90 14.30
C PHE A 436 9.28 -12.84 13.70
N LEU A 437 7.99 -12.88 14.07
CA LEU A 437 7.01 -11.87 13.69
C LEU A 437 6.15 -11.47 14.90
N LEU A 438 6.20 -10.19 15.24
CA LEU A 438 5.33 -9.55 16.23
C LEU A 438 4.28 -8.71 15.50
N THR A 439 3.01 -8.89 15.86
CA THR A 439 1.86 -8.17 15.29
C THR A 439 0.82 -7.88 16.36
N ALA A 440 -0.06 -6.92 16.10
CA ALA A 440 -1.12 -6.53 17.03
C ALA A 440 -2.08 -7.68 17.39
N ARG A 441 -2.34 -8.59 16.43
CA ARG A 441 -3.09 -9.81 16.66
C ARG A 441 -2.23 -11.01 16.27
N ARG A 442 -2.03 -11.93 17.20
CA ARG A 442 -1.30 -13.18 16.93
C ARG A 442 -1.95 -13.93 15.75
N GLY A 443 -1.15 -14.28 14.75
CA GLY A 443 -1.60 -14.94 13.52
C GLY A 443 -2.01 -13.99 12.39
N TYR A 444 -2.13 -12.68 12.65
CA TYR A 444 -2.43 -11.69 11.63
C TYR A 444 -1.14 -11.13 11.01
N ALA A 445 -0.67 -11.74 9.92
CA ALA A 445 0.50 -11.26 9.19
C ALA A 445 0.17 -10.07 8.28
N SER A 446 0.03 -8.88 8.88
CA SER A 446 -0.37 -7.63 8.23
C SER A 446 0.50 -7.24 7.03
N MET A 447 1.77 -7.61 7.04
CA MET A 447 2.76 -7.33 5.99
C MET A 447 2.56 -8.17 4.71
N SER A 448 1.77 -9.24 4.77
CA SER A 448 1.49 -10.11 3.61
C SER A 448 0.55 -9.47 2.56
N SER A 449 0.08 -8.25 2.79
CA SER A 449 -0.93 -7.56 2.00
C SER A 449 -0.55 -6.10 1.78
N THR A 450 -0.84 -5.49 0.63
CA THR A 450 -0.75 -4.02 0.51
C THR A 450 -1.99 -3.34 1.11
N THR A 451 -3.16 -3.97 1.03
CA THR A 451 -4.45 -3.50 1.58
C THR A 451 -4.65 -3.84 3.06
N GLY A 452 -3.83 -4.70 3.63
CA GLY A 452 -4.00 -5.16 5.02
C GLY A 452 -5.13 -6.16 5.22
N SER A 453 -5.85 -6.57 4.18
CA SER A 453 -6.79 -7.68 4.32
C SER A 453 -6.03 -9.00 4.55
N SER A 454 -6.48 -9.82 5.50
CA SER A 454 -6.06 -11.22 5.63
C SER A 454 -6.96 -12.17 4.83
N SER A 455 -6.48 -13.37 4.53
CA SER A 455 -7.27 -14.46 3.93
C SER A 455 -6.74 -15.79 4.44
N ALA A 456 -7.64 -16.75 4.66
CA ALA A 456 -7.27 -18.12 5.03
C ALA A 456 -6.49 -18.85 3.93
N GLN A 457 -6.56 -18.39 2.67
CA GLN A 457 -5.87 -18.97 1.52
C GLN A 457 -4.48 -18.36 1.27
N ARG A 458 -4.02 -17.45 2.13
CA ARG A 458 -2.76 -16.75 1.93
C ARG A 458 -1.59 -17.52 2.54
N TYR A 459 -0.62 -17.87 1.71
CA TYR A 459 0.64 -18.42 2.17
C TYR A 459 1.48 -17.32 2.82
N LEU A 460 2.00 -17.63 4.01
CA LEU A 460 2.98 -16.81 4.69
C LEU A 460 4.38 -17.37 4.46
N PRO A 461 5.42 -16.53 4.44
CA PRO A 461 6.78 -17.01 4.38
C PRO A 461 7.05 -17.99 5.53
N VAL A 462 7.64 -19.13 5.22
CA VAL A 462 8.07 -20.10 6.23
C VAL A 462 9.40 -19.67 6.84
N SER A 463 9.61 -20.02 8.11
CA SER A 463 10.92 -19.90 8.73
C SER A 463 11.85 -20.95 8.12
N SER A 464 12.98 -20.50 7.58
CA SER A 464 14.02 -21.39 7.04
C SER A 464 15.31 -21.20 7.79
N ILE A 465 16.05 -22.30 7.99
CA ILE A 465 17.38 -22.29 8.59
C ILE A 465 18.30 -23.05 7.64
N VAL A 466 19.39 -22.41 7.23
CA VAL A 466 20.37 -22.93 6.29
C VAL A 466 21.76 -22.85 6.91
N ALA A 467 22.43 -23.98 7.02
CA ALA A 467 23.85 -24.06 7.31
C ALA A 467 24.62 -24.29 6.01
N GLY A 468 25.77 -23.65 5.86
CA GLY A 468 26.57 -23.79 4.65
C GLY A 468 28.02 -23.38 4.83
N VAL A 469 28.81 -23.70 3.81
CA VAL A 469 30.21 -23.31 3.69
C VAL A 469 30.40 -22.62 2.35
N GLN A 470 31.02 -21.44 2.37
CA GLN A 470 31.42 -20.72 1.17
C GLN A 470 32.92 -20.87 1.00
N LEU A 471 33.35 -21.42 -0.14
CA LEU A 471 34.76 -21.62 -0.49
C LEU A 471 35.15 -20.70 -1.65
N HIS A 472 36.34 -20.13 -1.58
CA HIS A 472 36.98 -19.45 -2.68
C HIS A 472 38.37 -20.07 -2.86
N PHE A 473 38.64 -20.60 -4.05
CA PHE A 473 39.89 -21.30 -4.36
C PHE A 473 40.97 -20.32 -4.78
#